data_AF-A0A813DT03-F1
#
_entry.id   AF-A0A813DT03-F1
#
_cell.length_a   1.000
_cell.length_b   1.000
_cell.length_c   1.000
_cell.angle_alpha   90.00
_cell.angle_beta   90.00
_cell.angle_gamma   90.00
#
_symmetry.space_group_name_H-M   'P 1'
#
loop_
_entity.id
_entity.type
_entity.pdbx_description
1 polymer ?
#
loop_
_entity_poly.entity_id
_entity_poly.type
_entity_poly.pdbx_seq_one_letter_code
_entity_poly.pdbx_strand_id
1 'polypeptide(L)'
;NAWPRVSVDIEDKAERLIVVEHSKTLEEAKAKMYKAPRFKPPFQVVLASYGGSEYHPEEGVLVYIVLTHMFSDGFAIVPLMTDLASMVACVEASPSSSVPQHALPGLTTSCQVLEQRIMRTINGDFSFAQGVTPQPLDTSKWGEGMHAIAIMPRELVEAVRRAARVLAVAPDLVMLGALGVALAKLNQKAKLTIQMVVPQRDGPGESDMVGLFADQRLLDVLTEDLSYAGVVLALHHVVK
;
A
#
# COMPACT_ATOMS: atom_id res chain seq x y z
N ASN A 1 7.51 -6.24 13.83
CA ASN A 1 6.82 -5.59 14.96
C ASN A 1 5.52 -4.89 14.54
N ALA A 2 4.61 -5.61 13.86
CA ALA A 2 3.38 -5.10 13.23
C ALA A 2 2.07 -5.35 14.01
N TRP A 3 1.33 -4.27 14.30
CA TRP A 3 -0.07 -4.25 14.78
C TRP A 3 -0.27 -4.31 16.30
N PRO A 4 -1.10 -3.43 16.90
CA PRO A 4 -1.74 -3.78 18.17
C PRO A 4 -2.59 -5.02 17.89
N ARG A 5 -2.22 -6.19 18.43
CA ARG A 5 -2.99 -7.43 18.23
C ARG A 5 -4.41 -7.21 18.71
N VAL A 6 -5.31 -6.88 17.79
CA VAL A 6 -6.73 -6.72 18.08
C VAL A 6 -7.29 -8.12 18.22
N SER A 7 -7.38 -8.61 19.45
CA SER A 7 -8.14 -9.80 19.75
C SER A 7 -9.62 -9.46 19.60
N VAL A 8 -10.29 -10.18 18.72
CA VAL A 8 -11.72 -10.06 18.53
C VAL A 8 -12.39 -11.10 19.43
N ASP A 9 -13.25 -10.64 20.35
CA ASP A 9 -14.09 -11.53 21.13
C ASP A 9 -14.99 -12.35 20.19
N ILE A 10 -15.37 -13.56 20.63
CA ILE A 10 -16.09 -14.54 19.80
C ILE A 10 -17.38 -13.95 19.20
N GLU A 11 -18.04 -13.04 19.92
CA GLU A 11 -19.26 -12.37 19.48
C GLU A 11 -19.02 -11.39 18.32
N ASP A 12 -17.89 -10.68 18.30
CA ASP A 12 -17.50 -9.78 17.20
C ASP A 12 -16.88 -10.54 16.00
N LYS A 13 -16.49 -11.83 16.17
CA LYS A 13 -15.83 -12.61 15.10
C LYS A 13 -16.71 -12.75 13.87
N ALA A 14 -18.02 -12.97 14.05
CA ALA A 14 -18.95 -13.14 12.95
C ALA A 14 -19.06 -11.88 12.05
N GLU A 15 -18.75 -10.70 12.60
CA GLU A 15 -18.80 -9.45 11.85
C GLU A 15 -17.48 -9.12 11.13
N ARG A 16 -16.35 -9.55 11.71
CA ARG A 16 -14.99 -9.26 11.21
C ARG A 16 -14.39 -10.39 10.37
N LEU A 17 -14.80 -11.63 10.57
CA LEU A 17 -14.41 -12.79 9.77
C LEU A 17 -15.67 -13.44 9.19
N ILE A 18 -15.85 -13.27 7.87
CA ILE A 18 -16.98 -13.84 7.14
C ILE A 18 -16.47 -15.02 6.34
N VAL A 19 -16.92 -16.21 6.70
CA VAL A 19 -16.68 -17.41 5.90
C VAL A 19 -17.89 -17.63 5.03
N VAL A 20 -17.71 -17.46 3.73
CA VAL A 20 -18.76 -17.64 2.71
C VAL A 20 -18.89 -19.13 2.40
N GLU A 21 -20.12 -19.57 2.13
CA GLU A 21 -20.38 -20.93 1.67
C GLU A 21 -19.56 -21.28 0.43
N HIS A 22 -19.03 -22.49 0.43
CA HIS A 22 -18.24 -23.05 -0.67
C HIS A 22 -18.91 -22.87 -2.05
N SER A 23 -18.10 -22.58 -3.06
CA SER A 23 -18.55 -22.37 -4.44
C SER A 23 -17.95 -23.40 -5.39
N LYS A 24 -18.62 -23.71 -6.51
CA LYS A 24 -18.06 -24.67 -7.47
C LYS A 24 -16.93 -24.06 -8.28
N THR A 25 -17.03 -22.76 -8.55
CA THR A 25 -16.09 -22.02 -9.40
C THR A 25 -15.53 -20.77 -8.72
N LEU A 26 -14.39 -20.30 -9.24
CA LEU A 26 -13.78 -19.03 -8.84
C LEU A 26 -14.73 -17.85 -9.04
N GLU A 27 -15.46 -17.79 -10.15
CA GLU A 27 -16.37 -16.68 -10.46
C GLU A 27 -17.56 -16.64 -9.50
N GLU A 28 -18.11 -17.80 -9.11
CA GLU A 28 -19.13 -17.87 -8.07
C GLU A 28 -18.59 -17.40 -6.72
N ALA A 29 -17.37 -17.81 -6.34
CA ALA A 29 -16.72 -17.34 -5.11
C ALA A 29 -16.52 -15.82 -5.12
N LYS A 30 -16.03 -15.23 -6.22
CA LYS A 30 -15.93 -13.76 -6.39
C LYS A 30 -17.29 -13.09 -6.25
N ALA A 31 -18.32 -13.60 -6.92
CA ALA A 31 -19.66 -13.02 -6.88
C ALA A 31 -20.25 -13.03 -5.46
N LYS A 32 -20.05 -14.12 -4.70
CA LYS A 32 -20.49 -14.18 -3.30
C LYS A 32 -19.67 -13.25 -2.40
N MET A 33 -18.35 -13.15 -2.63
CA MET A 33 -17.47 -12.24 -1.91
C MET A 33 -17.86 -10.77 -2.11
N TYR A 34 -18.25 -10.35 -3.32
CA TYR A 34 -18.76 -9.01 -3.59
C TYR A 34 -20.12 -8.70 -2.92
N LYS A 35 -20.87 -9.73 -2.53
CA LYS A 35 -22.11 -9.61 -1.76
C LYS A 35 -21.88 -9.64 -0.25
N ALA A 36 -20.63 -9.68 0.20
CA ALA A 36 -20.32 -9.65 1.62
C ALA A 36 -20.92 -8.39 2.30
N PRO A 37 -21.26 -8.49 3.60
CA PRO A 37 -21.74 -7.36 4.39
C PRO A 37 -20.87 -6.10 4.23
N ARG A 38 -21.50 -4.95 4.40
CA ARG A 38 -20.79 -3.65 4.36
C ARG A 38 -19.66 -3.64 5.38
N PHE A 39 -18.52 -3.11 4.97
CA PHE A 39 -17.33 -2.95 5.79
C PHE A 39 -17.64 -2.32 7.15
N LYS A 40 -17.15 -2.98 8.22
CA LYS A 40 -17.13 -2.47 9.59
C LYS A 40 -15.67 -2.21 10.00
N PRO A 41 -15.29 -0.95 10.31
CA PRO A 41 -13.94 -0.63 10.79
C PRO A 41 -13.56 -1.39 12.08
N PRO A 42 -12.25 -1.59 12.35
CA PRO A 42 -11.12 -1.11 11.55
C PRO A 42 -10.66 -2.09 10.47
N PHE A 43 -11.10 -3.36 10.51
CA PHE A 43 -10.80 -4.35 9.48
C PHE A 43 -11.90 -5.40 9.35
N GLN A 44 -11.94 -6.05 8.19
CA GLN A 44 -12.83 -7.16 7.89
C GLN A 44 -12.14 -8.14 6.94
N VAL A 45 -12.33 -9.44 7.14
CA VAL A 45 -11.80 -10.51 6.32
C VAL A 45 -12.96 -11.35 5.81
N VAL A 46 -12.96 -11.64 4.51
CA VAL A 46 -13.90 -12.56 3.87
C VAL A 46 -13.10 -13.71 3.26
N LEU A 47 -13.51 -14.94 3.58
CA LEU A 47 -12.95 -16.17 3.03
C LEU A 47 -14.00 -16.84 2.15
N ALA A 48 -13.66 -17.13 0.90
CA ALA A 48 -14.54 -17.85 -0.01
C ALA A 48 -13.79 -19.01 -0.69
N SER A 49 -14.09 -20.24 -0.27
CA SER A 49 -13.52 -21.45 -0.87
C SER A 49 -14.22 -21.82 -2.17
N TYR A 50 -13.49 -22.41 -3.10
CA TYR A 50 -14.03 -22.93 -4.35
C TYR A 50 -13.35 -24.20 -4.83
N GLY A 51 -14.01 -24.93 -5.73
CA GLY A 51 -13.43 -26.06 -6.45
C GLY A 51 -13.57 -27.40 -5.73
N GLY A 52 -12.67 -28.35 -5.98
CA GLY A 52 -12.70 -29.68 -5.35
C GLY A 52 -13.88 -30.55 -5.79
N SER A 53 -14.47 -30.27 -6.96
CA SER A 53 -15.55 -31.08 -7.55
C SER A 53 -15.03 -31.86 -8.75
N GLU A 54 -15.73 -32.94 -9.12
CA GLU A 54 -15.38 -33.77 -10.29
C GLU A 54 -15.23 -32.96 -11.59
N TYR A 55 -15.99 -31.87 -11.73
CA TYR A 55 -15.98 -30.99 -12.91
C TYR A 55 -15.07 -29.76 -12.77
N HIS A 56 -14.63 -29.44 -11.55
CA HIS A 56 -13.71 -28.33 -11.24
C HIS A 56 -12.67 -28.83 -10.23
N PRO A 57 -11.62 -29.53 -10.71
CA PRO A 57 -10.64 -30.19 -9.84
C PRO A 57 -9.72 -29.19 -9.14
N GLU A 58 -9.55 -27.99 -9.69
CA GLU A 58 -8.74 -26.94 -9.05
C GLU A 58 -9.48 -26.38 -7.84
N GLU A 59 -8.89 -26.59 -6.67
CA GLU A 59 -9.36 -26.04 -5.40
C GLU A 59 -8.63 -24.74 -5.03
N GLY A 60 -9.30 -23.86 -4.31
CA GLY A 60 -8.68 -22.63 -3.83
C GLY A 60 -9.54 -21.87 -2.84
N VAL A 61 -8.95 -20.83 -2.24
CA VAL A 61 -9.62 -19.92 -1.33
C VAL A 61 -9.30 -18.49 -1.74
N LEU A 62 -10.34 -17.68 -1.92
CA LEU A 62 -10.21 -16.24 -2.01
C LEU A 62 -10.14 -15.64 -0.62
N VAL A 63 -9.11 -14.83 -0.37
CA VAL A 63 -8.93 -14.06 0.85
C VAL A 63 -9.11 -12.59 0.51
N TYR A 64 -10.17 -11.97 1.04
CA TYR A 64 -10.43 -10.55 0.87
C TYR A 64 -10.31 -9.84 2.19
N ILE A 65 -9.30 -8.98 2.30
CA ILE A 65 -8.99 -8.24 3.51
C ILE A 65 -9.27 -6.76 3.24
N VAL A 66 -10.15 -6.18 4.04
CA VAL A 66 -10.46 -4.75 4.03
C VAL A 66 -9.95 -4.14 5.31
N LEU A 67 -9.17 -3.06 5.21
CA LEU A 67 -8.74 -2.26 6.33
C LEU A 67 -9.13 -0.80 6.09
N THR A 68 -9.45 -0.07 7.16
CA THR A 68 -9.63 1.38 7.07
C THR A 68 -8.28 2.06 6.85
N HIS A 69 -8.24 3.07 5.98
CA HIS A 69 -7.06 3.91 5.78
C HIS A 69 -6.62 4.65 7.05
N MET A 70 -7.46 4.77 8.09
CA MET A 70 -7.03 5.28 9.40
C MET A 70 -5.91 4.44 10.04
N PHE A 71 -5.77 3.16 9.63
CA PHE A 71 -4.82 2.21 10.20
C PHE A 71 -3.96 1.50 9.14
N SER A 72 -4.04 1.90 7.88
CA SER A 72 -3.28 1.27 6.80
C SER A 72 -2.92 2.23 5.67
N ASP A 73 -1.73 2.02 5.11
CA ASP A 73 -1.30 2.54 3.83
C ASP A 73 -1.07 1.39 2.82
N GLY A 74 -0.64 1.73 1.60
CA GLY A 74 -0.36 0.72 0.57
C GLY A 74 0.75 -0.28 0.94
N PHE A 75 1.63 0.05 1.89
CA PHE A 75 2.71 -0.85 2.33
C PHE A 75 2.28 -1.82 3.44
N ALA A 76 1.13 -1.57 4.09
CA ALA A 76 0.57 -2.47 5.09
C ALA A 76 0.31 -3.90 4.56
N ILE A 77 0.17 -4.09 3.25
CA ILE A 77 -0.01 -5.41 2.64
C ILE A 77 1.19 -6.33 2.87
N VAL A 78 2.41 -5.79 2.91
CA VAL A 78 3.65 -6.58 3.04
C VAL A 78 3.71 -7.32 4.38
N PRO A 79 3.61 -6.64 5.55
CA PRO A 79 3.58 -7.34 6.84
C PRO A 79 2.36 -8.24 7.00
N LEU A 80 1.18 -7.86 6.48
CA LEU A 80 -0.02 -8.72 6.54
C LEU A 80 0.18 -10.05 5.80
N MET A 81 0.76 -10.02 4.60
CA MET A 81 1.06 -11.22 3.83
C MET A 81 2.19 -12.04 4.46
N THR A 82 3.17 -11.39 5.07
CA THR A 82 4.26 -12.07 5.80
C THR A 82 3.72 -12.82 7.01
N ASP A 83 2.84 -12.21 7.80
CA ASP A 83 2.20 -12.84 8.95
C ASP A 83 1.28 -13.98 8.52
N LEU A 84 0.49 -13.80 7.45
CA LEU A 84 -0.37 -14.85 6.91
C LEU A 84 0.44 -16.06 6.44
N ALA A 85 1.50 -15.83 5.67
CA ALA A 85 2.39 -16.91 5.21
C ALA A 85 3.04 -17.66 6.39
N SER A 86 3.45 -16.92 7.42
CA SER A 86 4.03 -17.51 8.64
C SER A 86 3.02 -18.38 9.39
N MET A 87 1.77 -17.92 9.52
CA MET A 87 0.70 -18.70 10.15
C MET A 87 0.36 -19.96 9.35
N VAL A 88 0.27 -19.86 8.02
CA VAL A 88 0.03 -21.01 7.13
C VAL A 88 1.15 -22.05 7.30
N ALA A 89 2.41 -21.62 7.23
CA ALA A 89 3.56 -22.51 7.39
C ALA A 89 3.56 -23.21 8.76
N CYS A 90 3.14 -22.53 9.84
CA CYS A 90 3.01 -23.14 11.16
C CYS A 90 1.95 -24.25 11.19
N VAL A 91 0.79 -24.02 10.56
CA VAL A 91 -0.29 -25.01 10.49
C VAL A 91 0.10 -26.20 9.63
N GLU A 92 0.75 -25.97 8.48
CA GLU A 92 1.23 -27.03 7.59
C GLU A 92 2.28 -27.92 8.26
N ALA A 93 3.18 -27.33 9.06
CA ALA A 93 4.19 -28.06 9.79
C ALA A 93 3.61 -28.89 10.95
N SER A 94 2.42 -28.55 11.47
CA SER A 94 1.79 -29.23 12.60
C SER A 94 0.25 -29.13 12.54
N PRO A 95 -0.41 -29.96 11.70
CA PRO A 95 -1.83 -29.84 11.38
C PRO A 95 -2.78 -30.02 12.57
N SER A 96 -2.31 -30.67 13.65
CA SER A 96 -3.05 -30.95 14.88
C SER A 96 -2.79 -29.95 16.01
N SER A 97 -1.91 -28.97 15.80
CA SER A 97 -1.62 -27.92 16.78
C SER A 97 -2.44 -26.67 16.47
N SER A 98 -3.06 -26.08 17.50
CA SER A 98 -3.61 -24.73 17.38
C SER A 98 -2.49 -23.75 16.98
N VAL A 99 -2.80 -22.76 16.13
CA VAL A 99 -1.85 -21.69 15.78
C VAL A 99 -1.28 -21.11 17.08
N PRO A 100 0.03 -21.18 17.34
CA PRO A 100 0.57 -20.73 18.60
C PRO A 100 0.25 -19.24 18.79
N GLN A 101 -0.39 -18.85 19.89
CA GLN A 101 -0.64 -17.44 20.23
C GLN A 101 0.65 -16.60 20.29
N HIS A 102 1.81 -17.26 20.40
CA HIS A 102 3.15 -16.67 20.43
C HIS A 102 3.94 -16.85 19.12
N ALA A 103 3.32 -17.33 18.03
CA ALA A 103 4.01 -17.54 16.75
C ALA A 103 4.50 -16.24 16.08
N LEU A 104 3.88 -15.12 16.44
CA LEU A 104 4.28 -13.80 15.94
C LEU A 104 5.20 -13.13 16.98
N PRO A 105 6.24 -12.38 16.58
CA PRO A 105 7.11 -11.65 17.50
C PRO A 105 6.34 -10.62 18.36
N GLY A 106 6.97 -10.03 19.39
CA GLY A 106 6.39 -8.94 20.22
C GLY A 106 6.77 -7.57 19.68
N LEU A 107 5.85 -6.59 19.64
CA LEU A 107 5.87 -5.51 18.65
C LEU A 107 5.61 -4.07 19.18
N THR A 108 6.33 -3.05 18.67
CA THR A 108 6.06 -1.61 18.88
C THR A 108 4.83 -1.18 18.09
N THR A 109 3.96 -0.32 18.64
CA THR A 109 2.74 0.10 17.92
C THR A 109 3.05 1.22 16.94
N SER A 110 2.45 1.16 15.74
CA SER A 110 2.50 2.26 14.78
C SER A 110 1.97 3.56 15.38
N CYS A 111 1.00 3.49 16.29
CA CYS A 111 0.50 4.63 17.06
C CYS A 111 1.60 5.35 17.84
N GLN A 112 2.50 4.65 18.52
CA GLN A 112 3.60 5.28 19.26
C GLN A 112 4.57 6.02 18.33
N VAL A 113 4.88 5.42 17.18
CA VAL A 113 5.76 6.05 16.18
C VAL A 113 5.09 7.31 15.61
N LEU A 114 3.81 7.21 15.25
CA LEU A 114 3.05 8.33 14.69
C LEU A 114 2.82 9.43 15.73
N GLU A 115 2.56 9.10 16.99
CA GLU A 115 2.44 10.07 18.08
C GLU A 115 3.71 10.91 18.22
N GLN A 116 4.89 10.28 18.20
CA GLN A 116 6.17 10.99 18.25
C GLN A 116 6.34 11.93 17.05
N ARG A 117 5.96 11.50 15.84
CA ARG A 117 6.04 12.33 14.62
C ARG A 117 5.08 13.52 14.69
N ILE A 118 3.84 13.30 15.12
CA ILE A 118 2.85 14.37 15.31
C ILE A 118 3.38 15.40 16.31
N MET A 119 3.90 14.95 17.45
CA MET A 119 4.45 15.85 18.46
C MET A 119 5.65 16.65 17.94
N ARG A 120 6.54 16.03 17.15
CA ARG A 120 7.64 16.76 16.49
C ARG A 120 7.12 17.81 15.51
N THR A 121 6.17 17.45 14.63
CA THR A 121 5.55 18.38 13.69
C THR A 121 4.88 19.55 14.41
N ILE A 122 4.12 19.30 15.49
CA ILE A 122 3.48 20.33 16.31
C ILE A 122 4.52 21.29 16.91
N ASN A 123 5.65 20.76 17.37
CA ASN A 123 6.75 21.54 17.95
C ASN A 123 7.66 22.20 16.89
N GLY A 124 7.37 22.04 15.60
CA GLY A 124 8.21 22.54 14.50
C GLY A 124 9.59 21.87 14.40
N ASP A 125 9.74 20.67 14.98
CA ASP A 125 10.96 19.88 14.90
C ASP A 125 10.99 19.07 13.60
N PHE A 126 11.70 19.61 12.60
CA PHE A 126 11.95 18.98 11.31
C PHE A 126 13.37 18.39 11.20
N SER A 127 14.03 18.13 12.34
CA SER A 127 15.37 17.50 12.36
C SER A 127 15.39 16.09 11.74
N PHE A 128 14.21 15.45 11.66
CA PHE A 128 14.01 14.18 10.99
C PHE A 128 13.12 14.37 9.75
N ALA A 129 13.47 13.73 8.63
CA ALA A 129 12.68 13.73 7.38
C ALA A 129 11.31 13.03 7.49
N GLN A 130 10.94 12.62 8.70
CA GLN A 130 9.74 11.86 9.06
C GLN A 130 8.59 12.74 9.56
N GLY A 131 8.73 14.06 9.54
CA GLY A 131 7.65 14.97 9.88
C GLY A 131 6.45 14.78 8.95
N VAL A 132 5.26 14.91 9.52
CA VAL A 132 3.99 14.97 8.77
C VAL A 132 3.93 16.29 8.00
N THR A 133 3.59 16.24 6.71
CA THR A 133 3.44 17.43 5.87
C THR A 133 2.42 18.40 6.52
N PRO A 134 2.83 19.65 6.84
CA PRO A 134 1.91 20.64 7.42
C PRO A 134 1.07 21.36 6.36
N GLN A 135 1.30 21.09 5.07
CA GLN A 135 0.59 21.74 3.98
C GLN A 135 -0.87 21.28 3.97
N PRO A 136 -1.83 22.22 3.83
CA PRO A 136 -3.25 21.87 3.79
C PRO A 136 -3.51 20.95 2.60
N LEU A 137 -4.32 19.92 2.83
CA LEU A 137 -4.85 19.06 1.77
C LEU A 137 -5.61 19.94 0.78
N ASP A 138 -5.40 19.74 -0.52
CA ASP A 138 -6.28 20.34 -1.52
C ASP A 138 -7.71 19.83 -1.27
N THR A 139 -8.61 20.74 -0.92
CA THR A 139 -10.01 20.46 -0.62
C THR A 139 -10.88 20.51 -1.87
N SER A 140 -10.29 20.53 -3.06
CA SER A 140 -11.03 20.48 -4.32
C SER A 140 -11.98 19.29 -4.34
N LYS A 141 -13.21 19.51 -4.84
CA LYS A 141 -14.23 18.46 -4.91
C LYS A 141 -13.78 17.42 -5.91
N TRP A 142 -13.46 16.23 -5.42
CA TRP A 142 -13.18 15.07 -6.24
C TRP A 142 -14.44 14.71 -7.05
N GLY A 143 -14.31 14.64 -8.37
CA GLY A 143 -15.33 14.08 -9.25
C GLY A 143 -15.40 12.56 -9.14
N GLU A 144 -16.31 11.93 -9.88
CA GLU A 144 -16.30 10.46 -10.02
C GLU A 144 -14.94 10.00 -10.57
N GLY A 145 -14.29 9.10 -9.86
CA GLY A 145 -12.99 8.57 -10.25
C GLY A 145 -13.11 7.66 -11.47
N MET A 146 -12.32 7.93 -12.51
CA MET A 146 -12.12 7.00 -13.61
C MET A 146 -10.82 6.24 -13.41
N HIS A 147 -10.87 4.92 -13.50
CA HIS A 147 -9.69 4.07 -13.48
C HIS A 147 -9.35 3.59 -14.89
N ALA A 148 -8.12 3.81 -15.32
CA ALA A 148 -7.57 3.25 -16.54
C ALA A 148 -6.31 2.45 -16.21
N ILE A 149 -6.23 1.23 -16.73
CA ILE A 149 -5.05 0.38 -16.59
C ILE A 149 -4.29 0.42 -17.91
N ALA A 150 -3.05 0.91 -17.87
CA ALA A 150 -2.14 0.89 -18.99
C ALA A 150 -1.07 -0.19 -18.76
N ILE A 151 -0.99 -1.15 -19.68
CA ILE A 151 0.05 -2.19 -19.65
C ILE A 151 1.26 -1.69 -20.44
N MET A 152 2.39 -1.53 -19.78
CA MET A 152 3.63 -1.14 -20.44
C MET A 152 4.31 -2.36 -21.09
N PRO A 153 4.64 -2.31 -22.40
CA PRO A 153 5.42 -3.35 -23.05
C PRO A 153 6.78 -3.56 -22.36
N ARG A 154 7.31 -4.77 -22.46
CA ARG A 154 8.60 -5.16 -21.83
C ARG A 154 9.73 -4.23 -22.27
N GLU A 155 9.77 -3.90 -23.56
CA GLU A 155 10.81 -3.10 -24.18
C GLU A 155 10.85 -1.69 -23.58
N LEU A 156 9.68 -1.14 -23.25
CA LEU A 156 9.54 0.15 -22.58
C LEU A 156 10.04 0.08 -21.14
N VAL A 157 9.66 -0.95 -20.39
CA VAL A 157 10.14 -1.16 -19.00
C VAL A 157 11.67 -1.30 -18.97
N GLU A 158 12.25 -2.01 -19.93
CA GLU A 158 13.69 -2.14 -20.04
C GLU A 158 14.37 -0.83 -20.44
N ALA A 159 13.76 -0.03 -21.30
CA ALA A 159 14.26 1.31 -21.63
C ALA A 159 14.30 2.23 -20.42
N VAL A 160 13.24 2.23 -19.60
CA VAL A 160 13.17 2.98 -18.34
C VAL A 160 14.29 2.53 -17.38
N ARG A 161 14.47 1.22 -17.20
CA ARG A 161 15.55 0.67 -16.36
C ARG A 161 16.94 1.01 -16.89
N ARG A 162 17.14 1.03 -18.22
CA ARG A 162 18.40 1.46 -18.84
C ARG A 162 18.66 2.95 -18.56
N ALA A 163 17.67 3.81 -18.78
CA ALA A 163 17.78 5.25 -18.52
C ALA A 163 18.13 5.53 -17.05
N ALA A 164 17.46 4.83 -16.12
CA ALA A 164 17.73 4.93 -14.68
C ALA A 164 19.19 4.62 -14.35
N ARG A 165 19.74 3.54 -14.93
CA ARG A 165 21.16 3.18 -14.75
C ARG A 165 22.11 4.21 -15.34
N VAL A 166 21.83 4.73 -16.54
CA VAL A 166 22.66 5.75 -17.20
C VAL A 166 22.72 7.04 -16.39
N LEU A 167 21.59 7.43 -15.79
CA LEU A 167 21.48 8.65 -14.98
C LEU A 167 21.84 8.43 -13.51
N ALA A 168 22.14 7.19 -13.09
CA ALA A 168 22.38 6.81 -11.70
C ALA A 168 21.24 7.20 -10.74
N VAL A 169 19.99 7.06 -11.20
CA VAL A 169 18.78 7.37 -10.43
C VAL A 169 17.88 6.13 -10.31
N ALA A 170 16.89 6.19 -9.43
CA ALA A 170 15.89 5.15 -9.31
C ALA A 170 14.91 5.14 -10.51
N PRO A 171 14.42 3.97 -10.97
CA PRO A 171 13.56 3.87 -12.17
C PRO A 171 12.21 4.60 -12.07
N ASP A 172 11.68 4.71 -10.86
CA ASP A 172 10.50 5.51 -10.53
C ASP A 172 10.72 7.01 -10.78
N LEU A 173 11.92 7.56 -10.55
CA LEU A 173 12.23 8.96 -10.90
C LEU A 173 12.22 9.20 -12.41
N VAL A 174 12.65 8.22 -13.21
CA VAL A 174 12.55 8.28 -14.68
C VAL A 174 11.08 8.33 -15.09
N MET A 175 10.24 7.46 -14.53
CA MET A 175 8.80 7.47 -14.78
C MET A 175 8.12 8.75 -14.32
N LEU A 176 8.45 9.24 -13.12
CA LEU A 176 7.93 10.49 -12.58
C LEU A 176 8.32 11.69 -13.44
N GLY A 177 9.57 11.75 -13.91
CA GLY A 177 10.01 12.76 -14.86
C GLY A 177 9.25 12.69 -16.18
N ALA A 178 8.96 11.49 -16.68
CA ALA A 178 8.19 11.33 -17.91
C ALA A 178 6.74 11.81 -17.75
N LEU A 179 6.10 11.44 -16.63
CA LEU A 179 4.76 11.92 -16.28
C LEU A 179 4.75 13.44 -16.13
N GLY A 180 5.69 14.00 -15.37
CA GLY A 180 5.79 15.43 -15.13
C GLY A 180 6.02 16.24 -16.39
N VAL A 181 6.93 15.81 -17.27
CA VAL A 181 7.14 16.45 -18.57
C VAL A 181 5.90 16.35 -19.47
N ALA A 182 5.22 15.20 -19.49
CA ALA A 182 4.00 15.03 -20.27
C ALA A 182 2.89 15.97 -19.78
N LEU A 183 2.66 16.03 -18.47
CA LEU A 183 1.67 16.91 -17.86
C LEU A 183 2.03 18.39 -18.04
N ALA A 184 3.31 18.77 -17.89
CA ALA A 184 3.78 20.13 -18.12
C ALA A 184 3.51 20.57 -19.57
N LYS A 185 3.79 19.71 -20.55
CA LYS A 185 3.49 19.95 -21.97
C LYS A 185 1.99 20.06 -22.23
N LEU A 186 1.18 19.14 -21.70
CA LEU A 186 -0.28 19.17 -21.85
C LEU A 186 -0.90 20.45 -21.28
N ASN A 187 -0.38 20.93 -20.15
CA ASN A 187 -0.85 22.15 -19.49
C ASN A 187 -0.16 23.43 -19.98
N GLN A 188 0.79 23.33 -20.91
CA GLN A 188 1.61 24.45 -21.40
C GLN A 188 2.29 25.23 -20.26
N LYS A 189 2.78 24.51 -19.24
CA LYS A 189 3.48 25.08 -18.08
C LYS A 189 4.95 24.70 -18.09
N ALA A 190 5.82 25.65 -17.75
CA ALA A 190 7.26 25.43 -17.60
C ALA A 190 7.64 24.78 -16.25
N LYS A 191 6.71 24.83 -15.29
CA LYS A 191 6.79 24.24 -13.95
C LYS A 191 5.43 23.63 -13.57
N LEU A 192 5.43 22.42 -13.04
CA LEU A 192 4.24 21.73 -12.56
C LEU A 192 4.50 21.14 -11.18
N THR A 193 3.60 21.37 -10.22
CA THR A 193 3.63 20.69 -8.92
C THR A 193 2.80 19.42 -8.99
N ILE A 194 3.40 18.28 -8.62
CA ILE A 194 2.74 16.98 -8.50
C ILE A 194 2.62 16.64 -7.02
N GLN A 195 1.42 16.35 -6.58
CA GLN A 195 1.18 15.76 -5.26
C GLN A 195 1.36 14.25 -5.35
N MET A 196 2.25 13.70 -4.53
CA MET A 196 2.50 12.27 -4.44
C MET A 196 2.20 11.76 -3.05
N VAL A 197 1.71 10.52 -2.98
CA VAL A 197 1.67 9.76 -1.74
C VAL A 197 3.00 9.02 -1.59
N VAL A 198 3.75 9.31 -0.53
CA VAL A 198 5.04 8.68 -0.25
C VAL A 198 4.94 7.84 1.02
N PRO A 199 5.51 6.62 1.05
CA PRO A 199 5.61 5.85 2.27
C PRO A 199 6.70 6.45 3.16
N GLN A 200 6.38 6.89 4.38
CA GLN A 200 7.40 7.37 5.34
C GLN A 200 7.79 6.26 6.31
N ARG A 201 8.33 5.14 5.80
CA ARG A 201 8.65 3.94 6.57
C ARG A 201 10.16 3.73 6.75
N ASP A 202 10.87 4.82 7.01
CA ASP A 202 12.33 4.87 7.04
C ASP A 202 12.92 4.55 8.43
N GLY A 203 12.08 4.51 9.46
CA GLY A 203 12.50 4.20 10.82
C GLY A 203 12.70 2.69 11.06
N PRO A 204 13.48 2.31 12.09
CA PRO A 204 13.75 0.91 12.40
C PRO A 204 12.46 0.08 12.61
N GLY A 205 12.27 -0.94 11.77
CA GLY A 205 11.14 -1.87 11.85
C GLY A 205 9.81 -1.31 11.34
N GLU A 206 9.76 -0.06 10.85
CA GLU A 206 8.53 0.54 10.32
C GLU A 206 8.05 -0.14 9.04
N SER A 207 8.96 -0.68 8.22
CA SER A 207 8.62 -1.51 7.06
C SER A 207 7.74 -2.71 7.42
N ASP A 208 7.91 -3.21 8.64
CA ASP A 208 7.25 -4.40 9.15
C ASP A 208 6.05 -4.03 10.02
N MET A 209 5.50 -2.82 9.91
CA MET A 209 4.36 -2.36 10.69
C MET A 209 3.08 -2.25 9.85
N VAL A 210 1.94 -2.61 10.42
CA VAL A 210 0.65 -2.18 9.88
C VAL A 210 0.29 -0.83 10.51
N GLY A 211 0.10 0.19 9.67
CA GLY A 211 -0.17 1.56 10.08
C GLY A 211 -0.29 2.50 8.87
N LEU A 212 -0.77 3.72 9.11
CA LEU A 212 -0.80 4.79 8.12
C LEU A 212 0.49 5.62 8.25
N PHE A 213 1.54 5.23 7.54
CA PHE A 213 2.79 5.99 7.45
C PHE A 213 2.91 6.76 6.14
N ALA A 214 1.97 6.57 5.23
CA ALA A 214 1.92 7.33 4.00
C ALA A 214 1.62 8.80 4.29
N ASP A 215 2.38 9.67 3.64
CA ASP A 215 2.22 11.12 3.70
C ASP A 215 2.16 11.68 2.28
N GLN A 216 1.70 12.91 2.15
CA GLN A 216 1.61 13.59 0.86
C GLN A 216 2.77 14.56 0.70
N ARG A 217 3.50 14.46 -0.41
CA ARG A 217 4.58 15.38 -0.77
C ARG A 217 4.23 16.12 -2.05
N LEU A 218 4.49 17.42 -2.05
CA LEU A 218 4.42 18.24 -3.25
C LEU A 218 5.80 18.27 -3.90
N LEU A 219 5.88 17.86 -5.16
CA LEU A 219 7.11 17.81 -5.94
C LEU A 219 6.98 18.73 -7.16
N ASP A 220 7.87 19.70 -7.23
CA ASP A 220 7.96 20.59 -8.38
C ASP A 220 8.77 19.93 -9.49
N VAL A 221 8.13 19.70 -10.63
CA VAL A 221 8.75 19.29 -11.88
C VAL A 221 9.05 20.56 -12.69
N LEU A 222 10.33 20.88 -12.83
CA LEU A 222 10.81 21.97 -13.67
C LEU A 222 11.13 21.43 -15.06
N THR A 223 10.57 22.03 -16.11
CA THR A 223 10.82 21.62 -17.50
C THR A 223 11.42 22.74 -18.35
N GLU A 224 11.38 23.98 -17.87
CA GLU A 224 11.98 25.14 -18.54
C GLU A 224 13.49 24.95 -18.72
N ASP A 225 13.97 25.12 -19.95
CA ASP A 225 15.39 25.03 -20.34
C ASP A 225 16.12 23.73 -19.93
N LEU A 226 15.37 22.68 -19.55
CA LEU A 226 15.92 21.39 -19.17
C LEU A 226 15.64 20.34 -20.25
N SER A 227 16.68 19.57 -20.57
CA SER A 227 16.48 18.29 -21.25
C SER A 227 15.71 17.34 -20.34
N TYR A 228 15.11 16.29 -20.90
CA TYR A 228 14.46 15.26 -20.10
C TYR A 228 15.39 14.67 -19.00
N ALA A 229 16.65 14.42 -19.34
CA ALA A 229 17.65 14.00 -18.36
C ALA A 229 17.88 15.05 -17.26
N GLY A 230 17.91 16.33 -17.63
CA GLY A 230 17.98 17.45 -16.68
C GLY A 230 16.79 17.48 -15.72
N VAL A 231 15.56 17.24 -16.20
CA VAL A 231 14.37 17.14 -15.35
C VAL A 231 14.48 15.99 -14.35
N VAL A 232 14.88 14.81 -14.81
CA VAL A 232 15.03 13.63 -13.95
C VAL A 232 16.11 13.83 -12.88
N LEU A 233 17.25 14.42 -13.25
CA LEU A 233 18.32 14.74 -12.30
C LEU A 233 17.91 15.82 -11.29
N ALA A 234 17.16 16.83 -11.73
CA ALA A 234 16.59 17.83 -10.83
C ALA A 234 15.64 17.18 -9.81
N LEU A 235 14.77 16.26 -10.25
CA LEU A 235 13.89 15.50 -9.35
C LEU A 235 14.69 14.66 -8.35
N HIS A 236 15.76 14.01 -8.77
CA HIS A 236 16.62 13.22 -7.88
C HIS A 236 17.23 14.05 -6.74
N HIS A 237 17.51 15.33 -6.96
CA HIS A 237 18.02 16.20 -5.90
C HIS A 237 16.97 16.62 -4.86
N VAL A 238 15.69 16.62 -5.26
CA VAL A 238 14.56 17.00 -4.41
C VAL A 238 13.99 15.79 -3.67
N VAL A 239 13.94 14.63 -4.34
CA VAL A 239 13.51 13.36 -3.75
C VAL A 239 14.71 12.73 -3.04
N LYS A 240 14.84 13.01 -1.74
CA LYS A 240 15.80 12.35 -0.84
C LYS A 240 15.10 11.40 0.10
#